data_AF-A0A1M7AHY9-F1
#
_entry.id   AF-A0A1M7AHY9-F1
#
_cell.length_a   1.000
_cell.length_b   1.000
_cell.length_c   1.000
_cell.angle_alpha   90.00
_cell.angle_beta   90.00
_cell.angle_gamma   90.00
#
_symmetry.space_group_name_H-M   'P 1'
#
loop_
_entity.id
_entity.type
_entity.pdbx_description
1 polymer ?
#
loop_
_entity_poly.entity_id
_entity_poly.type
_entity_poly.pdbx_seq_one_letter_code
_entity_poly.pdbx_strand_id
1 'polypeptide(L)'
;MWMSMLQGIGTGGALIVAIGAQNAFVLDRGLRREHAWHVAWVCALCDAVLIGLGVLGLGALIARSELAMQLACYGGAAFLLWQAWLAVQRMWQPDGLRAEASGGRPGRGQVIVATLAVTLLNPQVYLDTLVMLGSIGSLQQDPLGFYVGATLASFCWFFALVGAARYLAPRLASPRAWRIIDGAIALIMVMVAVQLLRMELG
;
A
#
# COMPACT_ATOMS: atom_id res chain seq x y z
N MET A 1 -17.46 23.07 -1.39
CA MET A 1 -17.74 21.71 -1.90
C MET A 1 -17.00 21.32 -3.17
N TRP A 2 -17.45 21.72 -4.38
CA TRP A 2 -16.87 21.17 -5.63
C TRP A 2 -15.37 21.42 -5.81
N MET A 3 -14.91 22.64 -5.55
CA MET A 3 -13.48 22.99 -5.67
C MET A 3 -12.61 22.18 -4.71
N SER A 4 -12.99 22.11 -3.42
CA SER A 4 -12.27 21.32 -2.42
C SER A 4 -12.30 19.83 -2.74
N MET A 5 -13.38 19.31 -3.31
CA MET A 5 -13.46 17.93 -3.76
C MET A 5 -12.51 17.64 -4.93
N LEU A 6 -12.44 18.53 -5.93
CA LEU A 6 -11.47 18.41 -7.03
C LEU A 6 -10.03 18.50 -6.53
N GLN A 7 -9.75 19.38 -5.56
CA GLN A 7 -8.44 19.44 -4.90
C GLN A 7 -8.14 18.16 -4.12
N GLY A 8 -9.11 17.61 -3.40
CA GLY A 8 -8.97 16.32 -2.73
C GLY A 8 -8.63 15.20 -3.71
N ILE A 9 -9.31 15.15 -4.86
CA ILE A 9 -9.02 14.19 -5.93
C ILE A 9 -7.60 14.39 -6.46
N GLY A 10 -7.22 15.63 -6.79
CA GLY A 10 -5.92 15.93 -7.38
C GLY A 10 -4.75 15.67 -6.43
N THR A 11 -4.82 16.21 -5.21
CA THR A 11 -3.77 16.06 -4.19
C THR A 11 -3.72 14.64 -3.64
N GLY A 12 -4.87 14.06 -3.31
CA GLY A 12 -4.95 12.67 -2.87
C GLY A 12 -4.42 11.72 -3.93
N GLY A 13 -4.85 11.88 -5.19
CA GLY A 13 -4.34 11.10 -6.31
C GLY A 13 -2.82 11.23 -6.46
N ALA A 14 -2.27 12.44 -6.45
CA ALA A 14 -0.82 12.64 -6.59
C ALA A 14 0.00 11.95 -5.50
N LEU A 15 -0.45 12.00 -4.24
CA LEU A 15 0.25 11.37 -3.12
C LEU A 15 0.08 9.84 -3.11
N ILE A 16 -1.12 9.33 -3.39
CA ILE A 16 -1.42 7.89 -3.35
C ILE A 16 -0.76 7.13 -4.51
N VAL A 17 -0.59 7.79 -5.66
CA VAL A 17 0.04 7.19 -6.85
C VAL A 17 1.53 6.92 -6.65
N ALA A 18 2.20 7.64 -5.74
CA ALA A 18 3.61 7.44 -5.45
C ALA A 18 3.90 5.96 -5.15
N ILE A 19 4.80 5.36 -5.92
CA ILE A 19 5.07 3.92 -5.82
C ILE A 19 5.85 3.66 -4.53
N GLY A 20 5.22 2.96 -3.59
CA GLY A 20 5.82 2.47 -2.35
C GLY A 20 5.51 1.00 -2.10
N ALA A 21 5.83 0.51 -0.90
CA ALA A 21 5.62 -0.89 -0.52
C ALA A 21 4.15 -1.34 -0.65
N GLN A 22 3.19 -0.49 -0.27
CA GLN A 22 1.76 -0.79 -0.40
C GLN A 22 1.35 -0.99 -1.86
N ASN A 23 1.71 -0.07 -2.75
CA ASN A 23 1.41 -0.17 -4.19
C ASN A 23 2.08 -1.40 -4.83
N ALA A 24 3.33 -1.71 -4.46
CA ALA A 24 4.00 -2.93 -4.92
C ALA A 24 3.30 -4.21 -4.44
N PHE A 25 2.81 -4.23 -3.19
CA PHE A 25 2.04 -5.35 -2.65
C PHE A 25 0.69 -5.52 -3.37
N VAL A 26 -0.05 -4.43 -3.60
CA VAL A 26 -1.33 -4.47 -4.35
C VAL A 26 -1.11 -5.00 -5.76
N LEU A 27 -0.04 -4.55 -6.43
CA LEU A 27 0.33 -4.99 -7.77
C LEU A 27 0.65 -6.50 -7.80
N ASP A 28 1.45 -7.01 -6.86
CA ASP A 28 1.77 -8.44 -6.75
C ASP A 28 0.52 -9.31 -6.61
N ARG A 29 -0.36 -8.97 -5.65
CA ARG A 29 -1.63 -9.70 -5.44
C ARG A 29 -2.57 -9.56 -6.63
N GLY A 30 -2.57 -8.40 -7.29
CA GLY A 30 -3.31 -8.12 -8.52
C GLY A 30 -2.89 -9.05 -9.66
N LEU A 31 -1.58 -9.15 -9.91
CA LEU A 31 -0.98 -9.99 -10.95
C LEU A 31 -1.25 -11.48 -10.68
N ARG A 32 -1.11 -11.92 -9.43
CA ARG A 32 -1.33 -13.31 -9.01
C ARG A 32 -2.81 -13.68 -8.89
N ARG A 33 -3.71 -12.70 -8.97
CA ARG A 33 -5.17 -12.84 -8.83
C ARG A 33 -5.58 -13.40 -7.46
N GLU A 34 -4.79 -13.12 -6.42
CA GLU A 34 -4.97 -13.63 -5.05
C GLU A 34 -5.76 -12.62 -4.22
N HIS A 35 -7.08 -12.78 -4.18
CA HIS A 35 -7.99 -11.89 -3.41
C HIS A 35 -7.78 -10.38 -3.70
N ALA A 36 -7.25 -10.02 -4.87
CA ALA A 36 -6.81 -8.65 -5.17
C ALA A 36 -7.87 -7.55 -4.97
N TRP A 37 -9.14 -7.83 -5.24
CA TRP A 37 -10.21 -6.87 -4.98
C TRP A 37 -10.41 -6.60 -3.47
N HIS A 38 -10.18 -7.59 -2.62
CA HIS A 38 -10.19 -7.39 -1.16
C HIS A 38 -9.01 -6.53 -0.73
N VAL A 39 -7.83 -6.70 -1.36
CA VAL A 39 -6.66 -5.84 -1.12
C VAL A 39 -7.00 -4.38 -1.45
N ALA A 40 -7.59 -4.12 -2.62
CA ALA A 40 -8.01 -2.77 -3.00
C ALA A 40 -9.01 -2.16 -2.01
N TRP A 41 -10.02 -2.93 -1.58
CA TRP A 41 -10.98 -2.50 -0.56
C TRP A 41 -10.31 -2.15 0.76
N VAL A 42 -9.43 -3.01 1.27
CA VAL A 42 -8.75 -2.78 2.55
C VAL A 42 -7.87 -1.53 2.46
N CYS A 43 -7.07 -1.38 1.40
CA CYS A 43 -6.24 -0.19 1.20
C CYS A 43 -7.08 1.09 1.14
N ALA A 44 -8.13 1.11 0.32
CA ALA A 44 -8.97 2.30 0.16
C ALA A 44 -9.75 2.66 1.45
N LEU A 45 -10.18 1.65 2.23
CA LEU A 45 -10.81 1.88 3.52
C LEU A 45 -9.82 2.37 4.58
N CYS A 46 -8.61 1.83 4.62
CA CYS A 46 -7.56 2.34 5.49
C CYS A 46 -7.24 3.80 5.16
N ASP A 47 -7.05 4.13 3.88
CA ASP A 47 -6.84 5.51 3.44
C ASP A 47 -8.03 6.40 3.83
N ALA A 48 -9.26 5.98 3.61
CA ALA A 48 -10.45 6.74 4.01
C ALA A 48 -10.49 7.03 5.51
N VAL A 49 -10.10 6.07 6.35
CA VAL A 49 -10.03 6.30 7.81
C VAL A 49 -8.89 7.26 8.14
N LEU A 50 -7.70 7.05 7.58
CA LEU A 50 -6.52 7.87 7.87
C LEU A 50 -6.68 9.30 7.37
N ILE A 51 -7.18 9.51 6.15
CA ILE A 51 -7.47 10.84 5.62
C ILE A 51 -8.51 11.54 6.50
N GLY A 52 -9.58 10.84 6.89
CA GLY A 52 -10.62 11.39 7.77
C GLY A 52 -10.04 11.85 9.12
N LEU A 53 -9.24 11.00 9.77
CA LEU A 53 -8.54 11.36 11.01
C LEU A 53 -7.58 12.54 10.81
N GLY A 54 -6.88 12.60 9.68
CA GLY A 54 -5.98 13.69 9.33
C GLY A 54 -6.71 15.02 9.17
N VAL A 55 -7.81 15.03 8.40
CA VAL A 55 -8.65 16.21 8.15
C VAL A 55 -9.32 16.71 9.43
N LEU A 56 -9.70 15.81 10.35
CA LEU A 56 -10.21 16.16 11.69
C LEU A 56 -9.11 16.68 12.64
N GLY A 57 -7.85 16.72 12.21
CA GLY A 57 -6.73 17.23 13.00
C GLY A 57 -6.10 16.21 13.96
N LEU A 58 -6.53 14.94 13.94
CA LEU A 58 -5.97 13.88 14.79
C LEU A 58 -4.63 13.35 14.27
N GLY A 59 -4.25 13.64 13.02
CA GLY A 59 -3.00 13.17 12.43
C GLY A 59 -1.74 13.59 13.21
N ALA A 60 -1.75 14.82 13.75
CA ALA A 60 -0.64 15.34 14.54
C ALA A 60 -0.50 14.66 15.92
N LEU A 61 -1.57 14.08 16.48
CA LEU A 61 -1.53 13.38 17.77
C LEU A 61 -0.89 11.99 17.62
N ILE A 62 -1.24 11.28 16.55
CA ILE A 62 -0.67 9.95 16.25
C ILE A 62 0.81 10.07 15.86
N ALA A 63 1.16 11.06 15.02
CA ALA A 63 2.54 11.29 14.61
C ALA A 63 3.47 11.74 15.77
N ARG A 64 2.92 12.21 16.89
CA ARG A 64 3.68 12.53 18.11
C ARG A 64 3.93 11.32 19.00
N SER A 65 3.28 10.18 18.75
CA SER A 65 3.50 8.97 19.54
C SER A 65 4.76 8.26 19.04
N GLU A 66 5.87 8.50 19.74
CA GLU A 66 7.16 7.86 19.47
C GLU A 66 7.05 6.34 19.47
N LEU A 67 6.33 5.77 20.44
CA LEU A 67 6.10 4.31 20.51
C LEU A 67 5.32 3.78 19.30
N ALA A 68 4.27 4.48 18.85
CA ALA A 68 3.50 4.04 17.69
C ALA A 68 4.34 4.07 16.40
N MET A 69 5.16 5.11 16.24
CA MET A 69 6.07 5.24 15.10
C MET A 69 7.19 4.21 15.15
N GLN A 70 7.77 3.92 16.33
CA GLN A 70 8.76 2.86 16.51
C GLN A 70 8.20 1.47 16.19
N LEU A 71 7.01 1.16 16.70
CA LEU A 71 6.36 -0.13 16.42
C LEU A 71 6.04 -0.27 14.93
N ALA A 72 5.54 0.79 14.30
CA ALA A 72 5.33 0.81 12.85
C ALA A 72 6.65 0.64 12.10
N CYS A 73 7.70 1.37 12.47
CA CYS A 73 9.01 1.32 11.83
C CYS A 73 9.64 -0.08 11.91
N TYR A 74 9.86 -0.60 13.12
CA TYR A 74 10.52 -1.90 13.32
C TYR A 74 9.63 -3.07 12.87
N GLY A 75 8.34 -3.03 13.18
CA GLY A 75 7.38 -4.06 12.74
C GLY A 75 7.22 -4.07 11.23
N GLY A 76 7.16 -2.89 10.61
CA GLY A 76 7.10 -2.69 9.17
C GLY A 76 8.36 -3.19 8.49
N ALA A 77 9.54 -2.77 8.95
CA ALA A 77 10.81 -3.23 8.40
C ALA A 77 10.93 -4.76 8.46
N ALA A 78 10.60 -5.39 9.60
CA ALA A 78 10.62 -6.84 9.74
C ALA A 78 9.64 -7.52 8.76
N PHE A 79 8.41 -7.01 8.64
CA PHE A 79 7.41 -7.54 7.72
C PHE A 79 7.82 -7.37 6.25
N LEU A 80 8.36 -6.21 5.86
CA LEU A 80 8.82 -5.94 4.51
C LEU A 80 10.01 -6.82 4.13
N LEU A 81 10.97 -7.01 5.03
CA LEU A 81 12.10 -7.93 4.81
C LEU A 81 11.62 -9.38 4.68
N TRP A 82 10.65 -9.80 5.49
CA TRP A 82 10.02 -11.11 5.35
C TRP A 82 9.35 -11.27 3.98
N GLN A 83 8.60 -10.27 3.53
CA GLN A 83 7.96 -10.28 2.22
C GLN A 83 8.97 -10.28 1.06
N ALA A 84 10.07 -9.54 1.19
CA ALA A 84 11.15 -9.53 0.22
C ALA A 84 11.84 -10.89 0.14
N TRP A 85 12.09 -11.53 1.29
CA TRP A 85 12.64 -12.87 1.37
C TRP A 85 11.75 -13.88 0.65
N LEU A 86 10.44 -13.85 0.90
CA LEU A 86 9.48 -14.69 0.19
C LEU A 86 9.50 -14.44 -1.33
N ALA A 87 9.70 -13.19 -1.78
CA ALA A 87 9.82 -12.86 -3.19
C ALA A 87 11.10 -13.44 -3.82
N VAL A 88 12.24 -13.33 -3.14
CA VAL A 88 13.51 -13.92 -3.59
C VAL A 88 13.42 -15.44 -3.67
N GLN A 89 12.81 -16.10 -2.67
CA GLN A 89 12.62 -17.56 -2.69
C GLN A 89 11.83 -18.03 -3.93
N ARG A 90 10.82 -17.27 -4.35
CA ARG A 90 10.03 -17.58 -5.56
C ARG A 90 10.85 -17.50 -6.84
N MET A 91 11.88 -16.65 -6.91
CA MET A 91 12.75 -16.55 -8.07
C MET A 91 13.55 -17.84 -8.33
N TRP A 92 13.87 -18.58 -7.27
CA TRP A 92 14.63 -19.84 -7.33
C TRP A 92 13.77 -21.09 -7.54
N GLN A 93 12.45 -20.99 -7.45
CA GLN A 93 11.55 -22.10 -7.75
C GLN A 93 11.33 -22.23 -9.27
N PRO A 94 11.75 -23.33 -9.92
CA PRO A 94 11.77 -23.42 -11.39
C PRO A 94 10.40 -23.50 -12.08
N ASP A 95 9.32 -23.86 -11.37
CA ASP A 95 8.05 -24.22 -12.00
C ASP A 95 6.88 -23.34 -11.55
N GLY A 96 6.59 -22.30 -12.32
CA GLY A 96 5.40 -21.44 -12.20
C GLY A 96 4.05 -22.12 -12.48
N LEU A 97 3.99 -23.46 -12.50
CA LEU A 97 2.80 -24.28 -12.76
C LEU A 97 2.55 -25.37 -11.71
N ARG A 98 3.42 -25.54 -10.70
CA ARG A 98 3.26 -26.56 -9.65
C ARG A 98 2.79 -26.03 -8.29
N ALA A 99 2.60 -24.71 -8.15
CA ALA A 99 2.01 -24.14 -6.94
C ALA A 99 0.54 -24.56 -6.72
N GLU A 100 -0.15 -25.11 -7.73
CA GLU A 100 -1.47 -25.73 -7.51
C GLU A 100 -1.38 -27.11 -6.83
N ALA A 101 -0.20 -27.75 -6.78
CA ALA A 101 -0.06 -29.15 -6.34
C ALA A 101 0.48 -29.36 -4.92
N SER A 102 1.04 -28.34 -4.25
CA SER A 102 1.69 -28.56 -2.94
C SER A 102 1.50 -27.47 -1.87
N GLY A 103 0.83 -26.35 -2.18
CA GLY A 103 0.53 -25.32 -1.18
C GLY A 103 -0.56 -24.39 -1.70
N GLY A 104 -1.79 -24.57 -1.20
CA GLY A 104 -2.95 -23.82 -1.67
C GLY A 104 -2.75 -22.30 -1.62
N ARG A 105 -3.46 -21.60 -2.52
CA ARG A 105 -3.51 -20.13 -2.54
C ARG A 105 -3.70 -19.57 -1.12
N PRO A 106 -3.01 -18.47 -0.76
CA PRO A 106 -3.15 -17.88 0.57
C PRO A 106 -4.62 -17.57 0.85
N GLY A 107 -5.08 -18.00 2.02
CA GLY A 107 -6.47 -17.78 2.41
C GLY A 107 -6.80 -16.29 2.49
N ARG A 108 -8.07 -15.94 2.26
CA ARG A 108 -8.56 -14.55 2.32
C ARG A 108 -8.10 -13.81 3.59
N GLY A 109 -8.16 -14.46 4.75
CA GLY A 109 -7.73 -13.87 6.02
C GLY A 109 -6.25 -13.50 6.04
N GLN A 110 -5.38 -14.38 5.52
CA GLN A 110 -3.94 -14.13 5.43
C GLN A 110 -3.63 -12.94 4.52
N VAL A 111 -4.33 -12.82 3.39
CA VAL A 111 -4.16 -11.68 2.48
C VAL A 111 -4.61 -10.38 3.14
N ILE A 112 -5.76 -10.38 3.83
CA ILE A 112 -6.26 -9.17 4.54
C ILE A 112 -5.28 -8.75 5.63
N VAL A 113 -4.78 -9.68 6.45
CA VAL A 113 -3.80 -9.37 7.50
C VAL A 113 -2.51 -8.83 6.91
N ALA A 114 -2.02 -9.42 5.82
CA ALA A 114 -0.84 -8.93 5.13
C ALA A 114 -1.05 -7.54 4.51
N THR A 115 -2.25 -7.25 3.98
CA THR A 115 -2.61 -5.91 3.48
C THR A 115 -2.65 -4.89 4.62
N LEU A 116 -3.27 -5.23 5.74
CA LEU A 116 -3.28 -4.35 6.92
C LEU A 116 -1.86 -4.11 7.44
N ALA A 117 -1.01 -5.15 7.46
CA ALA A 117 0.37 -5.02 7.88
C ALA A 117 1.17 -4.10 6.94
N VAL A 118 1.10 -4.29 5.61
CA VAL A 118 1.85 -3.45 4.67
C VAL A 118 1.37 -1.99 4.68
N THR A 119 0.09 -1.76 4.98
CA THR A 119 -0.47 -0.41 5.09
C THR A 119 -0.15 0.24 6.43
N LEU A 120 -0.54 -0.38 7.55
CA LEU A 120 -0.47 0.24 8.88
C LEU A 120 0.93 0.16 9.53
N LEU A 121 1.76 -0.81 9.18
CA LEU A 121 3.15 -0.83 9.63
C LEU A 121 4.07 -0.02 8.71
N ASN A 122 3.54 0.68 7.72
CA ASN A 122 4.33 1.59 6.91
C ASN A 122 4.24 3.01 7.51
N PRO A 123 5.25 3.53 8.22
CA PRO A 123 5.17 4.86 8.81
C PRO A 123 4.99 5.97 7.77
N GLN A 124 5.39 5.71 6.51
CA GLN A 124 5.13 6.62 5.40
C GLN A 124 3.64 6.85 5.18
N VAL A 125 2.76 5.86 5.44
CA VAL A 125 1.31 6.04 5.29
C VAL A 125 0.81 7.16 6.20
N TYR A 126 1.34 7.27 7.42
CA TYR A 126 0.91 8.27 8.38
C TYR A 126 1.40 9.67 7.95
N LEU A 127 2.63 9.76 7.46
CA LEU A 127 3.14 11.03 6.93
C LEU A 127 2.34 11.51 5.72
N ASP A 128 2.08 10.62 4.76
CA ASP A 128 1.42 10.98 3.50
C ASP A 128 -0.07 11.26 3.71
N THR A 129 -0.78 10.40 4.45
CA THR A 129 -2.25 10.46 4.57
C THR A 129 -2.74 11.24 5.79
N LEU A 130 -2.22 10.96 6.99
CA LEU A 130 -2.66 11.65 8.21
C LEU A 130 -2.10 13.06 8.30
N VAL A 131 -0.80 13.22 8.05
CA VAL A 131 -0.10 14.49 8.30
C VAL A 131 -0.20 15.41 7.10
N MET A 132 0.35 15.04 5.94
CA MET A 132 0.38 15.92 4.76
C MET A 132 -1.02 16.14 4.19
N LEU A 133 -1.69 15.06 3.76
CA LEU A 133 -3.00 15.15 3.13
C LEU A 133 -4.07 15.65 4.12
N GLY A 134 -3.99 15.24 5.38
CA GLY A 134 -4.82 15.78 6.47
C GLY A 134 -4.64 17.27 6.72
N SER A 135 -3.40 17.76 6.80
CA SER A 135 -3.12 19.19 6.98
C SER A 135 -3.67 20.01 5.81
N ILE A 136 -3.41 19.59 4.57
CA ILE A 136 -3.93 20.27 3.37
C ILE A 136 -5.46 20.28 3.39
N GLY A 137 -6.10 19.15 3.72
CA GLY A 137 -7.54 19.03 3.75
C GLY A 137 -8.20 19.84 4.87
N SER A 138 -7.56 19.95 6.04
CA SER A 138 -8.06 20.74 7.17
C SER A 138 -8.10 22.25 6.88
N LEU A 139 -7.22 22.73 6.00
CA LEU A 139 -7.13 24.13 5.59
C LEU A 139 -8.10 24.51 4.47
N GLN A 140 -8.86 23.54 3.94
CA GLN A 140 -9.82 23.78 2.88
C GLN A 140 -11.04 24.55 3.38
N GLN A 141 -11.62 25.35 2.50
CA GLN A 141 -12.92 26.01 2.74
C GLN A 141 -14.03 24.99 3.05
N ASP A 142 -13.93 23.78 2.49
CA ASP A 142 -14.82 22.66 2.77
C ASP A 142 -14.01 21.37 2.97
N PRO A 143 -13.63 21.06 4.22
CA PRO A 143 -12.84 19.88 4.55
C PRO A 143 -13.54 18.55 4.23
N LEU A 144 -14.87 18.50 4.35
CA LEU A 144 -15.65 17.31 4.04
C LEU A 144 -15.66 17.05 2.52
N GLY A 145 -15.82 18.10 1.71
CA GLY A 145 -15.66 18.02 0.26
C GLY A 145 -14.28 17.48 -0.13
N PHE A 146 -13.21 17.98 0.49
CA PHE A 146 -11.85 17.49 0.26
C PHE A 146 -11.68 16.02 0.65
N TYR A 147 -12.15 15.64 1.84
CA TYR A 147 -12.13 14.27 2.33
C TYR A 147 -12.79 13.29 1.36
N VAL A 148 -14.00 13.62 0.89
CA VAL A 148 -14.74 12.81 -0.08
C VAL A 148 -13.95 12.68 -1.38
N GLY A 149 -13.38 13.78 -1.86
CA GLY A 149 -12.57 13.77 -3.09
C GLY A 149 -11.32 12.90 -2.98
N ALA A 150 -10.55 13.05 -1.91
CA ALA A 150 -9.33 12.26 -1.67
C ALA A 150 -9.63 10.78 -1.46
N THR A 151 -10.71 10.47 -0.74
CA THR A 151 -11.19 9.10 -0.57
C THR A 151 -11.58 8.49 -1.92
N LEU A 152 -12.36 9.21 -2.74
CA LEU A 152 -12.75 8.75 -4.06
C LEU A 152 -11.52 8.49 -4.95
N ALA A 153 -10.50 9.35 -4.89
CA ALA A 153 -9.25 9.12 -5.61
C ALA A 153 -8.54 7.83 -5.17
N SER A 154 -8.48 7.55 -3.87
CA SER A 154 -7.92 6.29 -3.33
C SER A 154 -8.67 5.07 -3.87
N PHE A 155 -10.01 5.09 -3.82
CA PHE A 155 -10.85 4.02 -4.37
C PHE A 155 -10.61 3.84 -5.87
N CYS A 156 -10.68 4.91 -6.65
CA CYS A 156 -10.44 4.84 -8.09
C CYS A 156 -9.06 4.27 -8.40
N TRP A 157 -8.02 4.71 -7.69
CA TRP A 157 -6.65 4.27 -7.91
C TRP A 157 -6.46 2.78 -7.60
N PHE A 158 -6.78 2.31 -6.40
CA PHE A 158 -6.51 0.92 -6.02
C PHE A 158 -7.31 -0.08 -6.86
N PHE A 159 -8.56 0.26 -7.22
CA PHE A 159 -9.36 -0.57 -8.12
C PHE A 159 -8.82 -0.56 -9.54
N ALA A 160 -8.39 0.60 -10.05
CA ALA A 160 -7.74 0.68 -11.35
C ALA A 160 -6.42 -0.10 -11.38
N LEU A 161 -5.60 -0.01 -10.34
CA LEU A 161 -4.33 -0.72 -10.21
C LEU A 161 -4.55 -2.24 -10.21
N VAL A 162 -5.50 -2.74 -9.41
CA VAL A 162 -5.85 -4.17 -9.40
C VAL A 162 -6.44 -4.61 -10.75
N GLY A 163 -7.31 -3.80 -11.36
CA GLY A 163 -7.87 -4.06 -12.67
C GLY A 163 -6.78 -4.17 -13.75
N ALA A 164 -5.87 -3.21 -13.79
CA ALA A 164 -4.73 -3.18 -14.70
C ALA A 164 -3.79 -4.36 -14.48
N ALA A 165 -3.47 -4.68 -13.22
CA ALA A 165 -2.64 -5.84 -12.86
C ALA A 165 -3.26 -7.15 -13.36
N ARG A 166 -4.56 -7.35 -13.12
CA ARG A 166 -5.28 -8.56 -13.58
C ARG A 166 -5.36 -8.65 -15.10
N TYR A 167 -5.52 -7.52 -15.78
CA TYR A 167 -5.51 -7.45 -17.25
C TYR A 167 -4.12 -7.74 -17.83
N LEU A 168 -3.05 -7.33 -17.14
CA LEU A 168 -1.68 -7.54 -17.58
C LEU A 168 -1.16 -8.94 -17.24
N ALA A 169 -1.64 -9.56 -16.16
CA ALA A 169 -1.26 -10.90 -15.72
C ALA A 169 -1.19 -11.98 -16.84
N PRO A 170 -2.22 -12.18 -17.68
CA PRO A 170 -2.14 -13.18 -18.76
C PRO A 170 -1.11 -12.84 -19.84
N ARG A 171 -0.73 -11.56 -19.99
CA ARG A 171 0.30 -11.11 -20.94
C ARG A 171 1.71 -11.30 -20.41
N LEU A 172 1.87 -11.46 -19.10
CA LEU A 172 3.15 -11.73 -18.42
C LEU A 172 3.38 -13.23 -18.19
N ALA A 173 2.98 -14.08 -19.15
CA ALA A 173 3.03 -15.54 -19.01
C ALA A 173 4.45 -16.15 -19.03
N SER A 174 5.51 -15.35 -19.24
CA SER A 174 6.87 -15.88 -19.30
C SER A 174 7.52 -16.03 -17.91
N PRO A 175 8.27 -17.10 -17.63
CA PRO A 175 9.01 -17.26 -16.38
C PRO A 175 9.99 -16.12 -16.10
N ARG A 176 10.57 -15.51 -17.15
CA ARG A 176 11.47 -14.35 -17.01
C ARG A 176 10.73 -13.12 -16.49
N ALA A 177 9.51 -12.84 -16.99
CA ALA A 177 8.72 -11.72 -16.52
C ALA A 177 8.40 -11.84 -15.02
N TRP A 178 7.98 -13.03 -14.57
CA TRP A 178 7.71 -13.28 -13.15
C TRP A 178 8.95 -13.11 -12.26
N ARG A 179 10.13 -13.57 -12.71
CA ARG A 179 11.38 -13.34 -11.97
C ARG A 179 11.75 -11.86 -11.88
N ILE A 180 11.54 -11.08 -12.93
CA ILE A 180 11.78 -9.63 -12.92
C ILE A 180 10.81 -8.95 -11.95
N ILE A 181 9.54 -9.34 -11.95
CA ILE A 181 8.52 -8.80 -11.05
C ILE A 181 8.85 -9.12 -9.59
N ASP A 182 9.14 -10.38 -9.26
CA ASP A 182 9.52 -10.77 -7.90
C ASP A 182 10.81 -10.07 -7.46
N GLY A 183 11.79 -9.91 -8.37
CA GLY A 183 13.02 -9.15 -8.10
C GLY A 183 12.76 -7.66 -7.84
N ALA A 184 11.89 -7.02 -8.63
CA ALA A 184 11.51 -5.63 -8.45
C ALA A 184 10.74 -5.41 -7.14
N ILE A 185 9.80 -6.30 -6.81
CA ILE A 185 9.06 -6.26 -5.53
C ILE A 185 10.05 -6.43 -4.36
N ALA A 186 10.93 -7.43 -4.41
CA ALA A 186 11.93 -7.65 -3.37
C ALA A 186 12.81 -6.41 -3.18
N LEU A 187 13.27 -5.81 -4.28
CA LEU A 187 14.08 -4.59 -4.24
C LEU A 187 13.33 -3.42 -3.60
N ILE A 188 12.08 -3.16 -4.00
CA ILE A 188 11.24 -2.09 -3.43
C ILE A 188 11.04 -2.33 -1.92
N MET A 189 10.70 -3.56 -1.52
CA MET A 189 10.44 -3.89 -0.10
C MET A 189 11.70 -3.73 0.76
N VAL A 190 12.88 -4.16 0.26
CA VAL A 190 14.16 -3.96 0.95
C VAL A 190 14.51 -2.48 1.02
N MET A 191 14.37 -1.73 -0.09
CA MET A 191 14.67 -0.31 -0.14
C MET A 191 13.84 0.46 0.88
N VAL A 192 12.52 0.20 0.93
CA VAL A 192 11.63 0.82 1.91
C VAL A 192 12.02 0.40 3.32
N ALA A 193 12.26 -0.89 3.60
CA ALA A 193 12.68 -1.34 4.93
C ALA A 193 13.98 -0.66 5.42
N VAL A 194 14.97 -0.51 4.55
CA VAL A 194 16.22 0.20 4.85
C VAL A 194 15.96 1.68 5.11
N GLN A 195 15.10 2.32 4.31
CA GLN A 195 14.70 3.72 4.51
C GLN A 195 14.03 3.92 5.87
N LEU A 196 13.12 3.01 6.27
CA LEU A 196 12.47 3.05 7.57
C LEU A 196 13.49 2.98 8.71
N LEU A 197 14.39 2.01 8.68
CA LEU A 197 15.40 1.82 9.73
C LEU A 197 16.38 3.00 9.81
N ARG A 198 16.72 3.63 8.67
CA ARG A 198 17.58 4.83 8.66
C ARG A 198 16.91 6.04 9.27
N MET A 199 15.60 6.19 9.06
CA MET A 199 14.82 7.31 9.62
C MET A 199 14.72 7.25 11.15
N GLU A 200 14.80 6.05 11.75
CA GLU A 200 14.76 5.87 13.20
C GLU A 200 16.15 6.02 13.87
N LEU A 201 17.22 5.70 13.14
CA LEU A 201 18.59 5.66 13.67
C LEU A 201 19.37 6.96 13.51
N GLY A 202 18.82 7.98 12.84
CA GLY A 202 19.49 9.25 12.53
C GLY A 202 18.64 10.45 12.92
#